data_AF-A0A1C7N7M7-F1
#
_entry.id   AF-A0A1C7N7M7-F1
#
_cell.length_a   1.000
_cell.length_b   1.000
_cell.length_c   1.000
_cell.angle_alpha   90.00
_cell.angle_beta   90.00
_cell.angle_gamma   90.00
#
_symmetry.space_group_name_H-M   'P 1'
#
loop_
_entity.id
_entity.type
_entity.pdbx_description
1 polymer ?
#
loop_
_entity_poly.entity_id
_entity_poly.type
_entity_poly.pdbx_seq_one_letter_code
_entity_poly.pdbx_strand_id
1 'polypeptide(L)'
;MAAKEPLTDFVHMANYLMKGIDERTTLCAQVFGDSGAMEIAFVGASQGNDISVIGNTDIECTGEVKGKKKLRSIFNISGRIFSNEKELKPVWNMSMKQITRDILFAGLIHMNRMSNAIKQIFAKPILTSLPVELQYLEAAALPLGAKTRKAHIVWCEKFLKSSGRCFEDKVYYDQMKQANLYKDISTITDILKGIEICIRLHQDEMVDVYAKLKSCSCYDN
;
A
#
# COMPACT_ATOMS: atom_id res chain seq x y z
N MET A 1 1.96 27.69 4.28
CA MET A 1 2.86 27.19 3.22
C MET A 1 3.70 26.09 3.83
N ALA A 2 3.36 24.82 3.59
CA ALA A 2 4.16 23.69 4.07
C ALA A 2 5.38 23.54 3.15
N ALA A 3 6.58 23.50 3.73
CA ALA A 3 7.81 23.26 2.99
C ALA A 3 7.70 21.90 2.27
N LYS A 4 7.83 21.91 0.94
CA LYS A 4 8.03 20.69 0.16
C LYS A 4 9.42 20.16 0.51
N GLU A 5 9.50 19.09 1.30
CA GLU A 5 10.70 18.28 1.37
C GLU A 5 11.04 17.75 -0.04
N PRO A 6 12.33 17.48 -0.34
CA PRO A 6 12.76 17.25 -1.71
C PRO A 6 12.16 15.94 -2.24
N LEU A 7 11.31 16.05 -3.27
CA LEU A 7 10.77 14.91 -4.04
C LEU A 7 11.89 13.95 -4.53
N THR A 8 13.13 14.42 -4.64
CA THR A 8 14.30 13.67 -5.12
C THR A 8 14.63 12.44 -4.28
N ASP A 9 14.49 12.50 -2.94
CA ASP A 9 14.75 11.34 -2.07
C ASP A 9 13.65 10.27 -2.15
N PHE A 10 12.48 10.63 -2.66
CA PHE A 10 11.37 9.72 -2.92
C PHE A 10 11.53 9.01 -4.26
N VAL A 11 11.92 9.75 -5.31
CA VAL A 11 12.21 9.21 -6.65
C VAL A 11 13.32 8.16 -6.61
N HIS A 12 14.43 8.43 -5.91
CA HIS A 12 15.55 7.48 -5.83
C HIS A 12 15.20 6.21 -5.06
N MET A 13 14.41 6.34 -3.99
CA MET A 13 14.01 5.20 -3.17
C MET A 13 12.96 4.34 -3.89
N ALA A 14 12.01 4.98 -4.58
CA ALA A 14 11.04 4.28 -5.43
C ALA A 14 11.74 3.48 -6.54
N ASN A 15 12.73 4.09 -7.23
CA ASN A 15 13.56 3.39 -8.22
C ASN A 15 14.31 2.18 -7.65
N TYR A 16 14.93 2.34 -6.48
CA TYR A 16 15.68 1.27 -5.83
C TYR A 16 14.78 0.11 -5.42
N LEU A 17 13.62 0.43 -4.84
CA LEU A 17 12.68 -0.55 -4.31
C LEU A 17 11.92 -1.30 -5.41
N MET A 18 11.59 -0.62 -6.51
CA MET A 18 10.83 -1.23 -7.61
C MET A 18 11.70 -2.10 -8.54
N LYS A 19 13.03 -1.96 -8.50
CA LYS A 19 13.93 -2.87 -9.20
C LYS A 19 13.83 -4.29 -8.62
N GLY A 20 13.19 -5.19 -9.36
CA GLY A 20 13.18 -6.62 -9.07
C GLY A 20 11.93 -7.16 -8.38
N ILE A 21 10.83 -6.39 -8.30
CA ILE A 21 9.58 -6.85 -7.69
C ILE A 21 8.75 -7.70 -8.67
N ASP A 22 8.33 -7.13 -9.80
CA ASP A 22 7.70 -7.84 -10.91
C ASP A 22 7.64 -6.98 -12.18
N GLU A 23 7.25 -7.61 -13.31
CA GLU A 23 7.08 -6.94 -14.60
C GLU A 23 6.02 -5.83 -14.55
N ARG A 24 4.99 -5.99 -13.70
CA ARG A 24 3.89 -5.01 -13.58
C ARG A 24 4.31 -3.73 -12.88
N THR A 25 5.06 -3.84 -11.79
CA THR A 25 5.64 -2.71 -11.06
C THR A 25 6.59 -1.93 -11.96
N THR A 26 7.42 -2.65 -12.72
CA THR A 26 8.34 -2.05 -13.70
C THR A 26 7.56 -1.29 -14.77
N LEU A 27 6.47 -1.86 -15.28
CA LEU A 27 5.61 -1.21 -16.25
C LEU A 27 4.88 0.02 -15.68
N CYS A 28 4.37 -0.04 -14.45
CA CYS A 28 3.78 1.13 -13.78
C CYS A 28 4.79 2.28 -13.63
N ALA A 29 6.03 1.95 -13.26
CA ALA A 29 7.13 2.91 -13.15
C ALA A 29 7.49 3.53 -14.51
N GLN A 30 7.52 2.74 -15.59
CA GLN A 30 7.76 3.26 -16.94
C GLN A 30 6.68 4.26 -17.37
N VAL A 31 5.41 3.91 -17.15
CA VAL A 31 4.28 4.71 -17.64
C VAL A 31 4.08 5.98 -16.83
N PHE A 32 4.15 5.91 -15.50
CA PHE A 32 3.86 7.06 -14.64
C PHE A 32 5.10 7.73 -14.04
N GLY A 33 6.26 7.11 -14.19
CA GLY A 33 7.44 7.45 -13.41
C GLY A 33 7.34 6.90 -11.99
N ASP A 34 8.48 6.78 -11.31
CA ASP A 34 8.52 6.12 -10.01
C ASP A 34 7.71 6.85 -8.94
N SER A 35 7.75 8.18 -8.96
CA SER A 35 6.95 9.00 -8.07
C SER A 35 5.46 8.89 -8.36
N GLY A 36 5.07 8.93 -9.63
CA GLY A 36 3.67 8.78 -10.03
C GLY A 36 3.12 7.40 -9.63
N ALA A 37 3.88 6.33 -9.87
CA ALA A 37 3.50 4.97 -9.49
C ALA A 37 3.33 4.82 -7.98
N MET A 38 4.27 5.37 -7.20
CA MET A 38 4.19 5.36 -5.74
C MET A 38 3.04 6.24 -5.18
N GLU A 39 2.80 7.43 -5.74
CA GLU A 39 1.69 8.28 -5.35
C GLU A 39 0.35 7.60 -5.62
N ILE A 40 0.21 6.95 -6.79
CA ILE A 40 -0.97 6.16 -7.12
C ILE A 40 -1.13 5.04 -6.09
N ALA A 41 -0.12 4.20 -5.86
CA ALA A 41 -0.21 3.13 -4.88
C ALA A 41 -0.54 3.64 -3.46
N PHE A 42 0.01 4.78 -3.06
CA PHE A 42 -0.30 5.43 -1.78
C PHE A 42 -1.77 5.86 -1.69
N VAL A 43 -2.30 6.51 -2.73
CA VAL A 43 -3.72 6.92 -2.75
C VAL A 43 -4.61 5.69 -2.65
N GLY A 44 -4.26 4.62 -3.36
CA GLY A 44 -5.00 3.36 -3.33
C GLY A 44 -5.03 2.72 -1.94
N ALA A 45 -3.88 2.68 -1.26
CA ALA A 45 -3.76 2.16 0.09
C ALA A 45 -4.50 3.02 1.13
N SER A 46 -4.42 4.35 1.03
CA SER A 46 -4.91 5.27 2.07
C SER A 46 -6.37 5.70 1.91
N GLN A 47 -6.84 5.84 0.67
CA GLN A 47 -8.16 6.37 0.32
C GLN A 47 -9.06 5.34 -0.37
N GLY A 48 -8.52 4.16 -0.70
CA GLY A 48 -9.25 3.08 -1.37
C GLY A 48 -9.12 3.14 -2.89
N ASN A 49 -9.92 2.33 -3.59
CA ASN A 49 -9.74 2.07 -5.03
C ASN A 49 -10.89 2.60 -5.91
N ASP A 50 -11.87 3.30 -5.34
CA ASP A 50 -13.03 3.81 -6.07
C ASP A 50 -12.73 5.14 -6.76
N ILE A 51 -12.48 5.07 -8.08
CA ILE A 51 -12.17 6.24 -8.94
C ILE A 51 -13.27 7.32 -8.91
N SER A 52 -14.51 6.98 -8.57
CA SER A 52 -15.56 8.00 -8.41
C SER A 52 -15.26 8.94 -7.23
N VAL A 53 -14.62 8.42 -6.17
CA VAL A 53 -14.23 9.13 -4.95
C VAL A 53 -12.87 9.79 -5.12
N ILE A 54 -11.85 9.04 -5.56
CA ILE A 54 -10.46 9.52 -5.60
C ILE A 54 -10.02 10.13 -6.94
N GLY A 55 -10.91 10.15 -7.94
CA GLY A 55 -10.58 10.53 -9.30
C GLY A 55 -10.09 11.98 -9.47
N ASN A 56 -10.38 12.85 -8.51
CA ASN A 56 -9.98 14.26 -8.51
C ASN A 56 -8.61 14.52 -7.84
N THR A 57 -7.96 13.49 -7.31
CA THR A 57 -6.61 13.57 -6.75
C THR A 57 -5.60 13.89 -7.85
N ASP A 58 -4.74 14.87 -7.59
CA ASP A 58 -3.62 15.19 -8.47
C ASP A 58 -2.45 14.26 -8.21
N ILE A 59 -1.85 13.75 -9.27
CA ILE A 59 -0.64 12.92 -9.27
C ILE A 59 0.40 13.58 -10.16
N GLU A 60 1.62 13.71 -9.66
CA GLU A 60 2.75 14.18 -10.46
C GLU A 60 3.41 13.00 -11.18
N CYS A 61 3.24 12.93 -12.51
CA CYS A 61 3.79 11.85 -13.31
C CYS A 61 5.07 12.28 -14.04
N THR A 62 6.09 11.42 -14.04
CA THR A 62 7.40 11.70 -14.64
C THR A 62 7.82 10.70 -15.73
N GLY A 63 7.00 9.67 -16.00
CA GLY A 63 7.22 8.65 -17.02
C GLY A 63 6.72 9.06 -18.41
N GLU A 64 6.15 8.11 -19.14
CA GLU A 64 5.47 8.37 -20.42
C GLU A 64 4.31 9.37 -20.27
N VAL A 65 3.51 9.20 -19.22
CA VAL A 65 2.56 10.21 -18.77
C VAL A 65 3.33 11.29 -18.01
N LYS A 66 3.23 12.53 -18.47
CA LYS A 66 4.01 13.66 -17.92
C LYS A 66 3.15 14.71 -17.24
N GLY A 67 3.74 15.28 -16.19
CA GLY A 67 3.24 16.41 -15.44
C GLY A 67 2.10 16.05 -14.49
N LYS A 68 1.55 17.10 -13.88
CA LYS A 68 0.43 16.98 -12.95
C LYS A 68 -0.86 16.55 -13.67
N LYS A 69 -1.41 15.39 -13.31
CA LYS A 69 -2.64 14.82 -13.88
C LYS A 69 -3.63 14.42 -12.80
N LYS A 70 -4.92 14.48 -13.11
CA LYS A 70 -5.98 13.93 -12.26
C LYS A 70 -5.97 12.41 -12.35
N LEU A 71 -6.19 11.72 -11.25
CA LEU A 71 -6.20 10.25 -11.25
C LEU A 71 -7.22 9.68 -12.24
N ARG A 72 -8.39 10.30 -12.37
CA ARG A 72 -9.39 9.92 -13.38
C ARG A 72 -8.86 10.05 -14.81
N SER A 73 -8.09 11.10 -15.12
CA SER A 73 -7.53 11.25 -16.46
C SER A 73 -6.41 10.24 -16.70
N ILE A 74 -5.62 9.88 -15.69
CA ILE A 74 -4.59 8.84 -15.78
C ILE A 74 -5.20 7.49 -16.19
N PHE A 75 -6.27 7.04 -15.52
CA PHE A 75 -6.92 5.77 -15.87
C PHE A 75 -7.68 5.81 -17.21
N ASN A 76 -8.13 6.99 -17.65
CA ASN A 76 -8.74 7.15 -18.97
C ASN A 76 -7.71 7.25 -20.12
N ILE A 77 -6.53 7.82 -19.85
CA ILE A 77 -5.45 8.02 -20.83
C ILE A 77 -4.64 6.73 -21.00
N SER A 78 -4.34 6.03 -19.92
CA SER A 78 -3.61 4.76 -19.97
C SER A 78 -4.30 3.74 -20.86
N GLY A 79 -5.64 3.66 -20.84
CA GLY A 79 -6.39 2.82 -21.79
C GLY A 79 -6.23 3.20 -23.29
N ARG A 80 -5.74 4.40 -23.61
CA ARG A 80 -5.55 4.93 -24.98
C ARG A 80 -4.10 4.97 -25.46
N ILE A 81 -3.12 5.14 -24.56
CA ILE A 81 -1.68 5.17 -24.93
C ILE A 81 -1.26 3.84 -25.57
N PHE A 82 -1.86 2.71 -25.16
CA PHE A 82 -1.52 1.38 -25.67
C PHE A 82 -2.36 0.90 -26.86
N SER A 83 -3.32 1.69 -27.35
CA SER A 83 -4.13 1.30 -28.51
C SER A 83 -3.57 1.75 -29.85
N ASN A 84 -2.49 2.55 -29.88
CA ASN A 84 -2.09 3.29 -31.07
C ASN A 84 -0.81 2.83 -31.79
N GLU A 85 -0.18 1.73 -31.40
CA GLU A 85 0.93 1.17 -32.19
C GLU A 85 0.77 -0.34 -32.38
N LYS A 86 0.91 -0.75 -33.64
CA LYS A 86 1.00 -2.14 -34.08
C LYS A 86 2.03 -2.86 -33.19
N GLU A 87 1.61 -3.95 -32.54
CA GLU A 87 2.45 -4.93 -31.80
C GLU A 87 2.67 -4.81 -30.27
N LEU A 88 1.85 -4.11 -29.49
CA LEU A 88 1.96 -4.21 -28.02
C LEU A 88 0.77 -4.91 -27.36
N LYS A 89 1.13 -5.97 -26.60
CA LYS A 89 0.27 -6.89 -25.87
C LYS A 89 -0.77 -6.15 -25.00
N PRO A 90 -1.97 -6.74 -24.77
CA PRO A 90 -3.03 -6.15 -23.95
C PRO A 90 -2.65 -6.24 -22.46
N VAL A 91 -1.73 -5.40 -21.98
CA VAL A 91 -1.16 -5.52 -20.62
C VAL A 91 -1.71 -4.47 -19.65
N TRP A 92 -2.40 -3.44 -20.12
CA TRP A 92 -2.75 -2.26 -19.30
C TRP A 92 -4.19 -2.23 -18.76
N ASN A 93 -4.75 -3.39 -18.42
CA ASN A 93 -5.97 -3.49 -17.59
C ASN A 93 -5.64 -3.53 -16.09
N MET A 94 -4.62 -2.76 -15.65
CA MET A 94 -4.27 -2.69 -14.23
C MET A 94 -5.22 -1.74 -13.48
N SER A 95 -5.98 -2.33 -12.58
CA SER A 95 -6.79 -1.60 -11.60
C SER A 95 -5.91 -0.95 -10.53
N MET A 96 -6.40 0.13 -9.93
CA MET A 96 -5.81 0.77 -8.75
C MET A 96 -5.45 -0.24 -7.65
N LYS A 97 -6.32 -1.23 -7.45
CA LYS A 97 -6.14 -2.30 -6.48
C LYS A 97 -4.91 -3.17 -6.79
N GLN A 98 -4.66 -3.45 -8.07
CA GLN A 98 -3.46 -4.19 -8.48
C GLN A 98 -2.20 -3.36 -8.26
N ILE A 99 -2.20 -2.08 -8.65
CA ILE A 99 -1.05 -1.18 -8.44
C ILE A 99 -0.71 -1.08 -6.94
N THR A 100 -1.72 -0.90 -6.09
CA THR A 100 -1.56 -0.84 -4.63
C THR A 100 -0.99 -2.15 -4.07
N ARG A 101 -1.41 -3.29 -4.63
CA ARG A 101 -0.89 -4.61 -4.27
C ARG A 101 0.50 -4.92 -4.78
N ASP A 102 0.91 -4.31 -5.88
CA ASP A 102 2.23 -4.54 -6.47
C ASP A 102 3.28 -3.61 -5.80
N ILE A 103 2.85 -2.44 -5.31
CA ILE A 103 3.69 -1.43 -4.64
C ILE A 103 3.27 -1.26 -3.17
N LEU A 104 3.29 -2.36 -2.42
CA LEU A 104 2.71 -2.48 -1.07
C LEU A 104 3.34 -1.53 -0.02
N PHE A 105 4.60 -1.16 -0.23
CA PHE A 105 5.36 -0.28 0.68
C PHE A 105 5.10 1.21 0.44
N ALA A 106 4.34 1.57 -0.60
CA ALA A 106 4.04 2.98 -0.89
C ALA A 106 3.36 3.66 0.30
N GLY A 107 2.37 2.98 0.91
CA GLY A 107 1.71 3.44 2.14
C GLY A 107 2.68 3.73 3.27
N LEU A 108 3.48 2.72 3.64
CA LEU A 108 4.50 2.79 4.69
C LEU A 108 5.48 3.94 4.46
N ILE A 109 6.11 3.99 3.29
CA ILE A 109 7.19 4.94 3.01
C ILE A 109 6.67 6.37 2.98
N HIS A 110 5.55 6.57 2.28
CA HIS A 110 4.98 7.89 2.11
C HIS A 110 4.51 8.43 3.45
N MET A 111 3.76 7.65 4.23
CA MET A 111 3.33 8.07 5.57
C MET A 111 4.51 8.30 6.51
N ASN A 112 5.53 7.44 6.53
CA ASN A 112 6.65 7.56 7.46
C ASN A 112 7.36 8.93 7.36
N ARG A 113 7.43 9.48 6.14
CA ARG A 113 8.05 10.77 5.84
C ARG A 113 7.13 11.98 6.12
N MET A 114 5.83 11.77 6.29
CA MET A 114 4.91 12.87 6.56
C MET A 114 5.05 13.39 7.99
N SER A 115 4.74 14.68 8.17
CA SER A 115 4.65 15.26 9.51
C SER A 115 3.51 14.62 10.31
N ASN A 116 3.64 14.63 11.64
CA ASN A 116 2.59 14.10 12.53
C ASN A 116 1.23 14.77 12.28
N ALA A 117 1.19 16.06 11.96
CA ALA A 117 -0.06 16.76 11.64
C ALA A 117 -0.76 16.16 10.41
N ILE A 118 0.01 15.81 9.37
CA ILE A 118 -0.53 15.18 8.15
C ILE A 118 -0.96 13.74 8.44
N LYS A 119 -0.16 12.99 9.19
CA LYS A 119 -0.47 11.61 9.62
C LYS A 119 -1.85 11.53 10.30
N GLN A 120 -2.19 12.50 11.14
CA GLN A 120 -3.48 12.54 11.84
C GLN A 120 -4.69 12.71 10.91
N ILE A 121 -4.51 13.33 9.73
CA ILE A 121 -5.59 13.47 8.73
C ILE A 121 -5.97 12.10 8.13
N PHE A 122 -5.00 11.19 8.02
CA PHE A 122 -5.21 9.86 7.46
C PHE A 122 -5.56 8.79 8.50
N ALA A 123 -5.34 9.08 9.78
CA ALA A 123 -5.64 8.16 10.87
C ALA A 123 -7.13 7.79 10.85
N LYS A 124 -7.41 6.48 10.85
CA LYS A 124 -8.80 6.02 10.99
C LYS A 124 -9.23 6.16 12.44
N PRO A 125 -10.50 6.47 12.73
CA PRO A 125 -11.02 6.59 14.10
C PRO A 125 -11.20 5.20 14.75
N ILE A 126 -10.16 4.38 14.72
CA ILE A 126 -10.12 3.03 15.26
C ILE A 126 -9.05 3.03 16.34
N LEU A 127 -9.45 2.72 17.58
CA LEU A 127 -8.50 2.58 18.67
C LEU A 127 -7.58 1.38 18.42
N THR A 128 -6.28 1.67 18.26
CA THR A 128 -5.23 0.67 18.01
C THR A 128 -3.87 1.21 18.45
N SER A 129 -2.94 0.30 18.76
CA SER A 129 -1.52 0.64 18.90
C SER A 129 -0.77 0.71 17.57
N LEU A 130 -1.43 0.33 16.46
CA LEU A 130 -0.84 0.34 15.12
C LEU A 130 -0.68 1.78 14.59
N PRO A 131 0.52 2.18 14.17
CA PRO A 131 0.75 3.52 13.64
C PRO A 131 0.13 3.69 12.25
N VAL A 132 -0.18 4.93 11.85
CA VAL A 132 -0.92 5.23 10.61
C VAL A 132 -0.21 4.72 9.35
N GLU A 133 1.11 4.61 9.41
CA GLU A 133 2.00 4.06 8.39
C GLU A 133 1.64 2.63 8.00
N LEU A 134 0.88 1.91 8.82
CA LEU A 134 0.47 0.53 8.58
C LEU A 134 -1.05 0.36 8.61
N GLN A 135 -1.83 1.43 8.71
CA GLN A 135 -3.30 1.39 8.74
C GLN A 135 -3.91 1.22 7.34
N TYR A 136 -3.52 0.16 6.65
CA TYR A 136 -4.10 -0.27 5.37
C TYR A 136 -3.98 -1.79 5.21
N LEU A 137 -4.96 -2.42 4.55
CA LEU A 137 -5.10 -3.90 4.54
C LEU A 137 -3.88 -4.60 3.92
N GLU A 138 -3.34 -4.04 2.84
CA GLU A 138 -2.21 -4.60 2.10
C GLU A 138 -0.91 -4.63 2.93
N ALA A 139 -0.81 -3.90 4.04
CA ALA A 139 0.33 -3.96 4.95
C ALA A 139 0.51 -5.36 5.58
N ALA A 140 -0.51 -6.23 5.52
CA ALA A 140 -0.38 -7.64 5.87
C ALA A 140 0.73 -8.34 5.05
N ALA A 141 1.01 -7.91 3.83
CA ALA A 141 2.07 -8.46 2.99
C ALA A 141 3.47 -7.97 3.33
N LEU A 142 3.64 -7.07 4.31
CA LEU A 142 4.94 -6.61 4.75
C LEU A 142 5.55 -7.55 5.81
N PRO A 143 6.88 -7.56 6.01
CA PRO A 143 7.56 -8.35 7.04
C PRO A 143 7.39 -7.72 8.43
N LEU A 144 6.15 -7.59 8.87
CA LEU A 144 5.78 -7.04 10.18
C LEU A 144 6.33 -7.92 11.31
N GLY A 145 6.88 -7.27 12.34
CA GLY A 145 7.26 -7.91 13.61
C GLY A 145 6.07 -8.45 14.39
N ALA A 146 6.34 -9.19 15.47
CA ALA A 146 5.30 -9.93 16.20
C ALA A 146 4.24 -9.02 16.82
N LYS A 147 4.63 -7.91 17.46
CA LYS A 147 3.66 -6.96 18.04
C LYS A 147 2.93 -6.21 16.93
N THR A 148 3.65 -5.74 15.92
CA THR A 148 3.06 -5.06 14.77
C THR A 148 2.01 -5.92 14.09
N ARG A 149 2.28 -7.22 13.88
CA ARG A 149 1.36 -8.18 13.29
C ARG A 149 0.07 -8.33 14.08
N LYS A 150 0.17 -8.38 15.41
CA LYS A 150 -0.95 -8.47 16.34
C LYS A 150 -1.84 -7.22 16.33
N ALA A 151 -1.22 -6.04 16.37
CA ALA A 151 -1.95 -4.79 16.24
C ALA A 151 -2.63 -4.69 14.86
N HIS A 152 -1.92 -5.08 13.79
CA HIS A 152 -2.41 -5.01 12.43
C HIS A 152 -3.64 -5.90 12.18
N ILE A 153 -3.62 -7.16 12.63
CA ILE A 153 -4.75 -8.06 12.43
C ILE A 153 -6.02 -7.55 13.13
N VAL A 154 -5.89 -7.06 14.37
CA VAL A 154 -7.03 -6.51 15.13
C VAL A 154 -7.52 -5.19 14.52
N TRP A 155 -6.62 -4.35 14.03
CA TRP A 155 -7.00 -3.15 13.30
C TRP A 155 -7.79 -3.49 12.02
N CYS A 156 -7.33 -4.46 11.22
CA CYS A 156 -8.04 -4.91 10.01
C CYS A 156 -9.45 -5.39 10.31
N GLU A 157 -9.63 -6.17 11.39
CA GLU A 157 -10.96 -6.63 11.83
C GLU A 157 -11.89 -5.47 12.16
N LYS A 158 -11.41 -4.54 13.01
CA LYS A 158 -12.18 -3.36 13.38
C LYS A 158 -12.52 -2.50 12.17
N PHE A 159 -11.57 -2.32 11.26
CA PHE A 159 -11.73 -1.55 10.04
C PHE A 159 -12.76 -2.17 9.10
N LEU A 160 -12.65 -3.46 8.79
CA LEU A 160 -13.61 -4.17 7.93
C LEU A 160 -15.00 -4.17 8.56
N LYS A 161 -15.11 -4.44 9.87
CA LYS A 161 -16.38 -4.38 10.59
C LYS A 161 -17.03 -3.00 10.50
N SER A 162 -16.25 -1.92 10.66
CA SER A 162 -16.75 -0.55 10.54
C SER A 162 -17.27 -0.19 9.14
N SER A 163 -16.81 -0.92 8.11
CA SER A 163 -17.27 -0.78 6.73
C SER A 163 -18.32 -1.82 6.31
N GLY A 164 -18.88 -2.56 7.27
CA GLY A 164 -19.91 -3.59 7.03
C GLY A 164 -19.38 -4.85 6.34
N ARG A 165 -18.06 -5.10 6.41
CA ARG A 165 -17.39 -6.26 5.80
C ARG A 165 -16.87 -7.20 6.87
N CYS A 166 -16.73 -8.48 6.51
CA CYS A 166 -16.12 -9.48 7.37
C CYS A 166 -14.61 -9.54 7.15
N PHE A 167 -13.87 -9.81 8.22
CA PHE A 167 -12.45 -10.15 8.13
C PHE A 167 -12.30 -11.60 7.68
N GLU A 168 -11.49 -11.81 6.64
CA GLU A 168 -11.26 -13.14 6.06
C GLU A 168 -9.84 -13.61 6.42
N ASP A 169 -9.72 -14.51 7.40
CA ASP A 169 -8.43 -14.98 7.90
C ASP A 169 -7.54 -15.55 6.78
N LYS A 170 -8.15 -16.32 5.86
CA LYS A 170 -7.43 -16.93 4.72
C LYS A 170 -6.78 -15.87 3.83
N VAL A 171 -7.52 -14.79 3.51
CA VAL A 171 -7.00 -13.69 2.69
C VAL A 171 -5.83 -13.00 3.38
N TYR A 172 -5.97 -12.73 4.68
CA TYR A 172 -4.90 -12.12 5.47
C TYR A 172 -3.67 -13.02 5.56
N TYR A 173 -3.86 -14.32 5.77
CA TYR A 173 -2.80 -15.31 5.85
C TYR A 173 -2.04 -15.43 4.52
N ASP A 174 -2.75 -15.45 3.40
CA ASP A 174 -2.14 -15.51 2.07
C ASP A 174 -1.38 -14.22 1.73
N GLN A 175 -1.85 -13.05 2.18
CA GLN A 175 -1.06 -11.82 2.11
C GLN A 175 0.18 -11.90 2.99
N MET A 176 0.05 -12.37 4.23
CA MET A 176 1.17 -12.53 5.16
C MET A 176 2.31 -13.39 4.58
N LYS A 177 2.00 -14.44 3.81
CA LYS A 177 3.04 -15.26 3.14
C LYS A 177 3.92 -14.45 2.19
N GLN A 178 3.40 -13.37 1.60
CA GLN A 178 4.13 -12.51 0.66
C GLN A 178 5.20 -11.66 1.35
N ALA A 179 5.19 -11.56 2.68
CA ALA A 179 6.21 -10.87 3.46
C ALA A 179 7.64 -11.34 3.16
N ASN A 180 7.79 -12.60 2.76
CA ASN A 180 9.08 -13.18 2.38
C ASN A 180 9.73 -12.50 1.17
N LEU A 181 8.95 -11.88 0.29
CA LEU A 181 9.46 -11.15 -0.87
C LEU A 181 10.17 -9.85 -0.48
N TYR A 182 9.83 -9.28 0.68
CA TYR A 182 10.28 -7.95 1.10
C TYR A 182 11.23 -7.98 2.31
N LYS A 183 11.53 -9.17 2.84
CA LYS A 183 12.34 -9.34 4.07
C LYS A 183 13.80 -8.90 3.92
N ASP A 184 14.32 -8.85 2.70
CA ASP A 184 15.72 -8.51 2.43
C ASP A 184 15.89 -7.04 1.98
N ILE A 185 14.79 -6.28 1.94
CA ILE A 185 14.80 -4.87 1.57
C ILE A 185 15.07 -4.03 2.83
N SER A 186 16.34 -3.72 3.07
CA SER A 186 16.83 -3.03 4.28
C SER A 186 15.97 -1.82 4.67
N THR A 187 15.75 -0.89 3.74
CA THR A 187 14.95 0.32 3.95
C THR A 187 13.56 0.02 4.53
N ILE A 188 12.84 -0.97 4.00
CA ILE A 188 11.51 -1.35 4.50
C ILE A 188 11.67 -1.97 5.89
N THR A 189 12.60 -2.91 6.05
CA THR A 189 12.78 -3.63 7.31
C THR A 189 13.24 -2.74 8.45
N ASP A 190 14.02 -1.70 8.19
CA ASP A 190 14.51 -0.78 9.21
C ASP A 190 13.39 0.12 9.72
N ILE A 191 12.52 0.63 8.84
CA ILE A 191 11.31 1.35 9.24
C ILE A 191 10.41 0.45 10.09
N LEU A 192 10.17 -0.79 9.65
CA LEU A 192 9.32 -1.74 10.37
C LEU A 192 9.89 -2.15 11.73
N LYS A 193 11.21 -2.31 11.86
CA LYS A 193 11.88 -2.54 13.15
C LYS A 193 11.69 -1.35 14.09
N GLY A 194 11.84 -0.13 13.59
CA GLY A 194 11.59 1.10 14.36
C GLY A 194 10.15 1.14 14.89
N ILE A 195 9.17 0.83 14.04
CA ILE A 195 7.76 0.71 14.42
C ILE A 195 7.57 -0.38 15.49
N GLU A 196 8.12 -1.58 15.28
CA GLU A 196 7.99 -2.71 16.20
C GLU A 196 8.47 -2.37 17.61
N ILE A 197 9.58 -1.62 17.75
CA ILE A 197 10.10 -1.19 19.05
C ILE A 197 9.09 -0.28 19.78
N CYS A 198 8.43 0.62 19.05
CA CYS A 198 7.51 1.62 19.60
C CYS A 198 6.12 1.08 19.95
N ILE A 199 5.68 -0.03 19.34
CA ILE A 199 4.35 -0.59 19.58
C ILE A 199 4.22 -1.11 21.03
N ARG A 200 3.15 -0.63 21.68
CA ARG A 200 2.64 -1.11 22.98
C ARG A 200 1.22 -1.60 22.78
N LEU A 201 1.05 -2.92 22.78
CA LEU A 201 -0.25 -3.55 22.51
C LEU A 201 -1.28 -3.21 23.57
N HIS A 202 -2.50 -2.94 23.13
CA HIS A 202 -3.67 -2.93 23.99
C HIS A 202 -4.07 -4.36 24.36
N GLN A 203 -4.88 -4.52 25.42
CA GLN A 203 -5.27 -5.84 25.92
C GLN A 203 -6.00 -6.68 24.87
N ASP A 204 -6.84 -6.05 24.04
CA ASP A 204 -7.58 -6.69 22.94
C ASP A 204 -6.69 -7.04 21.73
N GLU A 205 -5.47 -6.48 21.66
CA GLU A 205 -4.48 -6.77 20.62
C GLU A 205 -3.53 -7.91 21.03
N MET A 206 -3.63 -8.45 22.24
CA MET A 206 -2.81 -9.56 22.73
C MET A 206 -3.28 -10.93 22.21
N VAL A 207 -3.58 -11.01 20.91
CA VAL A 207 -4.08 -12.22 20.25
C VAL A 207 -2.96 -13.21 19.91
N ASP A 208 -3.30 -14.50 19.87
CA ASP A 208 -2.47 -15.52 19.21
C ASP A 208 -2.78 -15.49 17.71
N VAL A 209 -1.84 -14.93 16.92
CA VAL A 209 -1.99 -14.77 15.47
C VAL A 209 -2.18 -16.12 14.78
N TYR A 210 -1.43 -17.16 15.19
CA TYR A 210 -1.51 -18.45 14.52
C TYR A 210 -2.80 -19.18 14.88
N ALA A 211 -3.20 -19.20 16.15
CA ALA A 211 -4.47 -19.78 16.55
C ALA A 211 -5.65 -19.09 15.84
N LYS A 212 -5.60 -17.76 15.75
CA LYS A 212 -6.62 -16.93 15.08
C LYS A 212 -6.71 -17.21 13.59
N LEU A 213 -5.58 -17.38 12.89
CA LEU A 213 -5.58 -17.66 11.46
C LEU A 213 -5.82 -19.14 11.12
N LYS A 214 -5.67 -20.06 12.10
CA LYS A 214 -5.80 -21.51 11.91
C LYS A 214 -7.23 -22.03 12.04
N SER A 215 -8.17 -21.25 12.61
CA SER A 215 -9.60 -21.61 12.63
C SER A 215 -10.27 -21.71 11.25
N CYS A 216 -9.53 -21.46 10.17
CA CYS A 216 -10.00 -21.50 8.78
C CYS A 216 -9.72 -22.81 8.02
N SER A 217 -9.47 -23.95 8.68
CA SER A 217 -9.45 -25.27 8.00
C SER A 217 -10.85 -25.91 7.83
N CYS A 218 -11.92 -25.13 7.93
CA CYS A 218 -13.32 -25.61 7.94
C CYS A 218 -14.11 -25.27 6.66
N TYR A 219 -13.44 -24.96 5.54
CA TYR A 219 -14.10 -24.69 4.25
C TYR A 219 -13.57 -25.60 3.13
N ASP A 220 -13.42 -26.89 3.45
CA ASP A 220 -13.46 -27.96 2.45
C ASP A 220 -14.78 -28.72 2.69
N ASN A 221 -15.84 -28.28 1.99
CA ASN A 221 -17.05 -29.04 1.65
C ASN A 221 -17.65 -28.43 0.40
#